data_AF-A0A9Q3JGW0-F1
#
_entry.id   AF-A0A9Q3JGW0-F1
#
_cell.length_a   1.000
_cell.length_b   1.000
_cell.length_c   1.000
_cell.angle_alpha   90.00
_cell.angle_beta   90.00
_cell.angle_gamma   90.00
#
_symmetry.space_group_name_H-M   'P 1'
#
loop_
_entity.id
_entity.type
_entity.pdbx_description
1 polymer ?
#
loop_
_entity_poly.entity_id
_entity_poly.type
_entity_poly.pdbx_seq_one_letter_code
_entity_poly.pdbx_strand_id
1 'polypeptide(L)'
;MLQEFNCHFSFLSEIVTQSENPTTQPLVPLEEVLTLRGMKPGKKQFGSCIVNMSDFAIKYIVSFLAKLGIRRWAPDLNDLVDALYNEACRISAIQTFCQISISGAYEFMNVNMIYLDEIQLLTKVYNHYAHWYMVQ
;
A
#
# COMPACT_ATOMS: atom_id res chain seq x y z
N MET A 1 7.78 -14.74 -1.92
CA MET A 1 6.89 -13.56 -1.86
C MET A 1 5.95 -13.53 -3.06
N LEU A 2 6.44 -13.29 -4.29
CA LEU A 2 5.57 -13.25 -5.47
C LEU A 2 4.87 -14.59 -5.75
N GLN A 3 5.60 -15.71 -5.70
CA GLN A 3 5.02 -17.05 -5.87
C GLN A 3 3.93 -17.38 -4.83
N GLU A 4 4.14 -16.98 -3.59
CA GLU A 4 3.19 -17.22 -2.49
C GLU A 4 1.95 -16.33 -2.64
N PHE A 5 2.13 -15.05 -2.99
CA PHE A 5 1.03 -14.15 -3.33
C PHE A 5 0.18 -14.72 -4.48
N ASN A 6 0.83 -15.22 -5.53
CA ASN A 6 0.16 -15.82 -6.68
C ASN A 6 -0.58 -17.13 -6.35
N CYS A 7 -0.36 -17.74 -5.18
CA CYS A 7 -1.18 -18.87 -4.70
C CYS A 7 -2.52 -18.42 -4.10
N HIS A 8 -2.65 -17.15 -3.71
CA HIS A 8 -3.86 -16.63 -3.08
C HIS A 8 -4.85 -16.03 -4.06
N PHE A 9 -4.38 -15.50 -5.19
CA PHE A 9 -5.20 -14.77 -6.14
C PHE A 9 -4.90 -15.21 -7.56
N SER A 10 -5.96 -15.41 -8.34
CA SER A 10 -5.94 -15.60 -9.79
C SER A 10 -6.57 -14.42 -10.52
N PHE A 11 -7.44 -13.65 -9.85
CA PHE A 11 -8.19 -12.54 -10.46
C PHE A 11 -8.22 -11.30 -9.57
N LEU A 12 -8.29 -10.12 -10.21
CA LEU A 12 -8.38 -8.83 -9.51
C LEU A 12 -9.60 -8.74 -8.57
N SER A 13 -10.73 -9.33 -8.97
CA SER A 13 -11.96 -9.35 -8.16
C SER A 13 -11.76 -10.03 -6.80
N GLU A 14 -10.87 -11.01 -6.71
CA GLU A 14 -10.57 -11.70 -5.45
C GLU A 14 -9.76 -10.79 -4.51
N ILE A 15 -8.85 -9.97 -5.05
CA ILE A 15 -8.12 -8.96 -4.28
C ILE A 15 -9.09 -7.92 -3.72
N VAL A 16 -10.00 -7.40 -4.56
CA VAL A 16 -11.00 -6.40 -4.14
C VAL A 16 -11.93 -6.98 -3.08
N THR A 17 -12.43 -8.20 -3.29
CA THR A 17 -13.29 -8.89 -2.32
C THR A 17 -12.56 -9.10 -1.00
N GLN A 18 -11.31 -9.55 -1.06
CA GLN A 18 -10.48 -9.74 0.12
C GLN A 18 -10.22 -8.42 0.81
N SER A 19 -9.93 -7.31 0.12
CA SER A 19 -9.61 -6.02 0.76
C SER A 19 -10.82 -5.34 1.42
N GLU A 20 -11.99 -5.42 0.79
CA GLU A 20 -13.19 -4.69 1.23
C GLU A 20 -13.95 -5.39 2.35
N ASN A 21 -13.91 -6.72 2.41
CA ASN A 21 -14.69 -7.46 3.41
C ASN A 21 -14.05 -7.32 4.82
N PRO A 22 -14.70 -6.70 5.81
CA PRO A 22 -14.10 -6.46 7.13
C PRO A 22 -13.89 -7.74 7.96
N THR A 23 -14.48 -8.86 7.56
CA THR A 23 -14.46 -10.13 8.31
C THR A 23 -13.40 -11.12 7.84
N THR A 24 -12.72 -10.84 6.73
CA THR A 24 -11.69 -11.74 6.19
C THR A 24 -10.47 -11.77 7.10
N GLN A 25 -9.93 -12.97 7.31
CA GLN A 25 -8.70 -13.15 8.05
C GLN A 25 -7.48 -12.68 7.24
N PRO A 26 -6.41 -12.20 7.91
CA PRO A 26 -5.14 -11.95 7.27
C PRO A 26 -4.59 -13.18 6.55
N LEU A 27 -4.08 -13.00 5.32
CA LEU A 27 -3.46 -14.09 4.56
C LEU A 27 -2.04 -14.39 5.06
N VAL A 28 -1.41 -13.41 5.71
CA VAL A 28 -0.11 -13.58 6.39
C VAL A 28 -0.19 -12.99 7.81
N PRO A 29 0.62 -13.49 8.76
CA PRO A 29 0.69 -12.92 10.11
C PRO A 29 1.14 -11.44 10.09
N LEU A 30 0.57 -10.61 10.98
CA LEU A 30 0.87 -9.17 11.02
C LEU A 30 2.34 -8.91 11.36
N GLU A 31 2.92 -9.72 12.23
CA GLU A 31 4.32 -9.68 12.66
C GLU A 31 5.30 -9.98 11.52
N GLU A 32 4.85 -10.66 10.47
CA GLU A 32 5.64 -10.94 9.27
C GLU A 32 5.56 -9.81 8.23
N VAL A 33 4.67 -8.83 8.43
CA VAL A 33 4.62 -7.63 7.59
C VAL A 33 5.74 -6.68 8.00
N LEU A 34 6.78 -6.68 7.16
CA LEU A 34 7.92 -5.79 7.23
C LEU A 34 7.48 -4.39 6.78
N THR A 35 6.87 -3.65 7.70
CA THR A 35 6.60 -2.22 7.51
C THR A 35 7.88 -1.39 7.58
N LEU A 36 7.69 -0.07 7.42
CA LEU A 36 8.62 1.06 7.34
C LEU A 36 9.88 1.01 8.25
N ARG A 37 9.96 0.09 9.23
CA ARG A 37 11.15 -0.23 10.04
C ARG A 37 12.37 -0.70 9.21
N GLY A 38 12.18 -1.12 7.96
CA GLY A 38 13.25 -1.55 7.05
C GLY A 38 13.68 -0.52 5.99
N MET A 39 13.05 0.65 5.90
CA MET A 39 13.47 1.69 4.94
C MET A 39 14.81 2.27 5.39
N LYS A 40 15.88 1.94 4.67
CA LYS A 40 17.23 2.44 4.98
C LYS A 40 17.23 3.98 5.09
N PRO A 41 17.84 4.56 6.14
CA PRO A 41 18.00 5.99 6.28
C PRO A 41 18.99 6.48 5.21
N GLY A 42 18.48 6.84 4.03
CA GLY A 42 19.28 7.29 2.90
C GLY A 42 18.51 8.22 1.96
N LYS A 43 17.20 8.00 1.79
CA LYS A 43 16.30 9.00 1.18
C LYS A 43 15.72 9.87 2.29
N LYS A 44 16.35 11.02 2.57
CA LYS A 44 16.00 11.99 3.65
C LYS A 44 14.50 12.35 3.76
N GLN A 45 13.70 12.18 2.71
CA GLN A 45 12.28 12.56 2.68
C GLN A 45 11.34 11.64 3.46
N PHE A 46 11.62 10.33 3.56
CA PHE A 46 10.69 9.39 4.22
C PHE A 46 10.89 9.31 5.74
N GLY A 47 12.08 9.62 6.24
CA GLY A 47 12.38 9.55 7.67
C GLY A 47 11.47 10.45 8.51
N SER A 48 11.21 11.68 8.05
CA SER A 48 10.30 12.61 8.76
C SER A 48 8.84 12.17 8.66
N CYS A 49 8.41 11.64 7.52
CA CYS A 49 7.03 11.19 7.31
C CYS A 49 6.69 9.97 8.19
N ILE A 50 7.63 9.05 8.37
CA ILE A 50 7.44 7.87 9.21
C ILE A 50 7.39 8.25 10.69
N VAL A 51 8.24 9.18 11.13
CA VAL A 51 8.28 9.66 12.53
C VAL A 51 6.98 10.36 12.94
N ASN A 52 6.32 11.04 12.00
CA ASN A 52 5.06 11.75 12.25
C ASN A 52 3.81 10.87 12.02
N MET A 53 3.98 9.62 11.57
CA MET A 53 2.86 8.73 11.31
C MET A 53 2.30 8.21 12.63
N SER A 54 0.98 8.34 12.84
CA SER A 54 0.34 7.83 14.04
C SER A 54 0.43 6.30 14.14
N ASP A 55 0.45 5.77 15.36
CA ASP A 55 0.40 4.32 15.60
C ASP A 55 -0.82 3.66 14.93
N PHE A 56 -1.94 4.40 14.84
CA PHE A 56 -3.13 3.97 14.12
C PHE A 56 -2.85 3.77 12.63
N ALA A 57 -2.22 4.75 11.98
CA ALA A 57 -1.89 4.66 10.56
C ALA A 57 -0.93 3.50 10.27
N ILE A 58 0.08 3.31 11.11
CA ILE A 58 1.00 2.17 11.00
C ILE A 58 0.25 0.84 11.13
N LYS A 59 -0.56 0.67 12.17
CA LYS A 59 -1.37 -0.56 12.38
C LYS A 59 -2.35 -0.81 11.24
N TYR A 60 -2.94 0.25 10.69
CA TYR A 60 -3.85 0.15 9.56
C TYR A 60 -3.11 -0.39 8.32
N ILE A 61 -1.96 0.19 7.97
CA ILE A 61 -1.13 -0.27 6.84
C ILE A 61 -0.69 -1.73 7.05
N VAL A 62 -0.16 -2.07 8.22
CA VAL A 62 0.24 -3.45 8.58
C VAL A 62 -0.91 -4.41 8.34
N SER A 63 -2.07 -4.12 8.92
CA SER A 63 -3.24 -5.00 8.87
C SER A 63 -3.76 -5.15 7.44
N PHE A 64 -3.76 -4.06 6.68
CA PHE A 64 -4.23 -4.06 5.30
C PHE A 64 -3.28 -4.88 4.39
N LEU A 65 -1.97 -4.72 4.54
CA LEU A 65 -1.00 -5.52 3.79
C LEU A 65 -1.05 -7.00 4.18
N ALA A 66 -1.19 -7.30 5.47
CA ALA A 66 -1.36 -8.67 5.96
C ALA A 66 -2.60 -9.36 5.36
N LYS A 67 -3.70 -8.59 5.27
CA LYS A 67 -4.97 -9.00 4.65
C LYS A 67 -4.83 -9.36 3.17
N LEU A 68 -3.91 -8.71 2.45
CA LEU A 68 -3.59 -9.04 1.07
C LEU A 68 -2.43 -10.03 0.89
N GLY A 69 -1.87 -10.56 1.97
CA GLY A 69 -0.73 -11.48 1.90
C GLY A 69 0.60 -10.80 1.54
N ILE A 70 0.67 -9.47 1.66
CA ILE A 70 1.84 -8.68 1.30
C ILE A 70 2.73 -8.47 2.53
N ARG A 71 3.77 -9.29 2.68
CA ARG A 71 4.75 -9.12 3.78
C ARG A 71 5.65 -7.89 3.62
N ARG A 72 5.88 -7.44 2.38
CA ARG A 72 6.66 -6.24 2.07
C ARG A 72 6.00 -5.57 0.89
N TRP A 73 5.64 -4.31 1.06
CA TRP A 73 5.19 -3.51 -0.07
C TRP A 73 6.39 -3.23 -0.98
N ALA A 74 6.38 -3.83 -2.15
CA ALA A 74 7.48 -3.78 -3.12
C ALA A 74 6.94 -4.13 -4.51
N PRO A 75 6.28 -3.19 -5.21
CA PRO A 75 5.77 -3.45 -6.56
C PRO A 75 6.91 -3.97 -7.46
N ASP A 76 6.60 -4.94 -8.32
CA ASP A 76 7.56 -5.47 -9.29
C ASP A 76 7.69 -4.49 -10.46
N LEU A 77 8.80 -3.75 -10.45
CA LEU A 77 9.09 -2.74 -11.46
C LEU A 77 9.48 -3.31 -12.82
N ASN A 78 9.77 -4.62 -12.91
CA ASN A 78 10.11 -5.31 -14.15
C ASN A 78 8.90 -6.01 -14.80
N ASP A 79 7.80 -6.13 -14.07
CA ASP A 79 6.57 -6.75 -14.56
C ASP A 79 5.58 -5.70 -15.11
N LEU A 80 4.49 -6.15 -15.73
CA LEU A 80 3.45 -5.29 -16.24
C LEU A 80 2.79 -4.48 -15.12
N VAL A 81 2.41 -3.23 -15.43
CA VAL A 81 1.75 -2.33 -14.46
C VAL A 81 0.42 -2.90 -13.95
N ASP A 82 -0.27 -3.69 -14.78
CA ASP A 82 -1.53 -4.37 -14.51
C ASP A 82 -1.34 -5.85 -14.12
N ALA A 83 -0.11 -6.29 -13.86
CA ALA A 83 0.13 -7.59 -13.24
C ALA A 83 -0.54 -7.66 -11.87
N LEU A 84 -1.07 -8.83 -11.51
CA LEU A 84 -1.95 -8.99 -10.35
C LEU A 84 -1.32 -8.54 -9.02
N TYR A 85 -0.02 -8.79 -8.84
CA TYR A 85 0.72 -8.32 -7.68
C TYR A 85 0.94 -6.80 -7.68
N ASN A 86 1.19 -6.20 -8.85
CA ASN A 86 1.32 -4.75 -8.99
C ASN A 86 -0.01 -4.04 -8.74
N GLU A 87 -1.13 -4.64 -9.19
CA GLU A 87 -2.49 -4.22 -8.83
C GLU A 87 -2.72 -4.27 -7.31
N ALA A 88 -2.33 -5.35 -6.64
CA ALA A 88 -2.46 -5.44 -5.18
C ALA A 88 -1.60 -4.39 -4.44
N CYS A 89 -0.38 -4.13 -4.92
CA CYS A 89 0.47 -3.07 -4.40
C CYS A 89 -0.16 -1.68 -4.60
N ARG A 90 -0.82 -1.45 -5.74
CA ARG A 90 -1.51 -0.20 -6.05
C ARG A 90 -2.76 -0.01 -5.19
N ILE A 91 -3.63 -1.02 -5.13
CA ILE A 91 -4.84 -1.01 -4.30
C ILE A 91 -4.47 -0.74 -2.84
N SER A 92 -3.46 -1.45 -2.31
CA SER A 92 -3.02 -1.24 -0.93
C SER A 92 -2.49 0.16 -0.66
N ALA A 93 -1.68 0.72 -1.56
CA ALA A 93 -1.17 2.07 -1.39
C ALA A 93 -2.29 3.12 -1.43
N ILE A 94 -3.21 3.02 -2.41
CA ILE A 94 -4.30 3.99 -2.58
C ILE A 94 -5.29 3.90 -1.42
N GLN A 95 -5.77 2.70 -1.08
CA GLN A 95 -6.76 2.54 -0.02
C GLN A 95 -6.21 2.96 1.35
N THR A 96 -4.97 2.57 1.68
CA THR A 96 -4.36 3.01 2.95
C THR A 96 -4.11 4.52 2.97
N PHE A 97 -3.65 5.11 1.86
CA PHE A 97 -3.49 6.56 1.75
C PHE A 97 -4.79 7.32 1.99
N CYS A 98 -5.89 6.93 1.32
CA CYS A 98 -7.18 7.60 1.49
C CYS A 98 -7.70 7.46 2.93
N GLN A 99 -7.66 6.26 3.50
CA GLN A 99 -8.18 6.01 4.85
C GLN A 99 -7.42 6.78 5.93
N ILE A 100 -6.08 6.83 5.83
CA ILE A 100 -5.24 7.54 6.78
C ILE A 100 -5.37 9.06 6.62
N SER A 101 -5.56 9.54 5.38
CA SER A 101 -5.85 10.95 5.11
C SER A 101 -7.19 11.37 5.71
N ILE A 102 -8.25 10.56 5.51
CA ILE A 102 -9.58 10.79 6.09
C ILE A 102 -9.54 10.79 7.61
N SER A 103 -8.71 9.94 8.23
CA SER A 103 -8.55 9.92 9.68
C SER A 103 -7.77 11.11 10.25
N GLY A 104 -7.30 12.03 9.41
CA GLY A 104 -6.46 13.17 9.80
C GLY A 104 -5.01 12.80 10.16
N ALA A 105 -4.63 11.52 10.07
CA ALA A 105 -3.29 11.07 10.48
C ALA A 105 -2.18 11.49 9.51
N TYR A 106 -2.54 12.05 8.34
CA TYR A 106 -1.63 12.71 7.39
C TYR A 106 -1.79 14.24 7.35
N GLU A 107 -2.36 14.89 8.38
CA GLU A 107 -2.48 16.35 8.43
C GLU A 107 -1.11 17.06 8.24
N PHE A 108 -0.04 16.49 8.81
CA PHE A 108 1.32 17.01 8.63
C PHE A 108 1.84 16.96 7.19
N MET A 109 1.22 16.18 6.31
CA MET A 109 1.56 16.09 4.89
C MET A 109 0.81 17.10 4.02
N ASN A 110 -0.12 17.88 4.59
CA ASN A 110 -0.94 18.86 3.86
C ASN A 110 -1.66 18.23 2.65
N VAL A 111 -2.27 17.05 2.85
CA VAL A 111 -3.00 16.33 1.80
C VAL A 111 -4.20 17.16 1.35
N ASN A 112 -4.34 17.37 0.04
CA ASN A 112 -5.54 18.00 -0.51
C ASN A 112 -6.68 16.98 -0.57
N MET A 113 -7.60 17.10 0.38
CA MET A 113 -8.72 16.18 0.59
C MET A 113 -9.70 16.14 -0.60
N ILE A 114 -9.73 17.16 -1.46
CA ILE A 114 -10.64 17.23 -2.63
C ILE A 114 -10.37 16.10 -3.64
N TYR A 115 -9.14 15.58 -3.67
CA TYR A 115 -8.74 14.56 -4.65
C TYR A 115 -8.80 13.12 -4.12
N LEU A 116 -9.24 12.89 -2.88
CA LEU A 116 -9.24 11.53 -2.30
C LEU A 116 -10.22 10.56 -2.96
N ASP A 117 -11.30 11.07 -3.53
CA ASP A 117 -12.30 10.27 -4.25
C ASP A 117 -11.99 10.16 -5.76
N GLU A 118 -10.96 10.86 -6.24
CA GLU A 118 -10.52 10.86 -7.63
C GLU A 118 -9.62 9.64 -7.92
N ILE A 119 -10.17 8.43 -7.84
CA ILE A 119 -9.43 7.16 -7.95
C ILE A 119 -8.59 7.07 -9.24
N GLN A 120 -9.08 7.62 -10.35
CA GLN A 120 -8.33 7.65 -11.61
C GLN A 120 -7.08 8.53 -11.49
N LEU A 121 -7.16 9.67 -10.80
CA LEU A 121 -6.02 10.54 -10.55
C LEU A 121 -5.02 9.86 -9.61
N LEU A 122 -5.50 9.28 -8.51
CA LEU A 122 -4.64 8.56 -7.56
C LEU A 122 -3.91 7.38 -8.22
N THR A 123 -4.59 6.66 -9.11
CA THR A 123 -3.99 5.58 -9.93
C THR A 123 -2.88 6.11 -10.84
N LYS A 124 -3.09 7.24 -11.52
CA LYS A 124 -2.07 7.87 -12.37
C LYS A 124 -0.86 8.34 -11.55
N VAL A 125 -1.10 8.98 -10.41
CA VAL A 125 -0.04 9.44 -9.50
C VAL A 125 0.77 8.27 -8.98
N TYR A 126 0.11 7.21 -8.54
CA TYR A 126 0.76 5.98 -8.11
C TYR A 126 1.62 5.36 -9.20
N ASN A 127 1.06 5.14 -10.39
CA ASN A 127 1.77 4.49 -11.50
C ASN A 127 3.01 5.30 -11.90
N HIS A 128 2.89 6.64 -11.93
CA HIS A 128 4.04 7.52 -12.15
C HIS A 128 5.09 7.37 -11.05
N TYR A 129 4.69 7.38 -9.78
CA TYR A 129 5.63 7.19 -8.67
C TYR A 129 6.35 5.84 -8.73
N ALA A 130 5.61 4.74 -8.85
CA ALA A 130 6.19 3.39 -8.83
C ALA A 130 7.04 3.11 -10.08
N HIS A 131 6.50 3.32 -11.28
CA HIS A 131 7.15 2.85 -12.52
C HIS A 131 8.00 3.92 -13.22
N TRP A 132 7.97 5.17 -12.77
CA TRP A 132 8.84 6.22 -13.33
C TRP A 132 9.84 6.76 -12.31
N TYR A 133 9.41 7.02 -11.07
CA TYR A 133 10.30 7.57 -10.04
C TYR A 133 11.09 6.51 -9.27
N MET A 134 10.49 5.37 -8.90
CA MET A 134 11.21 4.33 -8.13
C MET A 134 12.17 3.47 -8.97
N VAL A 135 11.99 3.43 -10.30
CA VAL A 135 12.87 2.71 -11.23
C VAL A 135 14.25 3.39 -11.34
N GLN A 136 14.36 4.68 -10.99
CA GLN A 136 15.60 5.47 -10.99
C GLN A 136 16.41 5.27 -9.72
#